data_AF-A0A957FZQ8-F1
#
_entry.id   AF-A0A957FZQ8-F1
#
_cell.length_a   1.000
_cell.length_b   1.000
_cell.length_c   1.000
_cell.angle_alpha   90.00
_cell.angle_beta   90.00
_cell.angle_gamma   90.00
#
_symmetry.space_group_name_H-M   'P 1'
#
loop_
_entity.id
_entity.type
_entity.pdbx_description
1 polymer ?
#
loop_
_entity_poly.entity_id
_entity_poly.type
_entity_poly.pdbx_seq_one_letter_code
_entity_poly.pdbx_strand_id
1 'polypeptide(L)' 'MNDVPAGFVRLNVGGDYIKQNGPLWLAQSEDSFRVGFRVEPRHTNPLGTCHGGMLATFCDMFMPIT' A
#
# COMPACT_ATOMS: atom_id res chain seq x y z
N MET A 1 -16.04 -0.49 -0.24
CA MET A 1 -15.21 0.73 -0.09
C MET A 1 -15.47 1.45 1.25
N ASN A 2 -16.07 0.77 2.24
CA ASN A 2 -16.48 1.37 3.53
C ASN A 2 -15.54 1.00 4.70
N ASP A 3 -14.37 0.43 4.41
CA ASP A 3 -13.46 -0.13 5.43
C ASP A 3 -12.02 0.42 5.30
N VAL A 4 -11.93 1.64 4.80
CA VAL A 4 -10.68 2.41 4.80
C VAL A 4 -10.63 3.14 6.14
N PRO A 5 -9.54 2.99 6.93
CA PRO A 5 -9.43 3.70 8.20
C PRO A 5 -9.53 5.22 8.02
N ALA A 6 -10.11 5.90 9.02
CA ALA A 6 -10.27 7.35 8.97
C ALA A 6 -8.93 8.08 8.74
N GLY A 7 -8.96 9.14 7.93
CA GLY A 7 -7.79 9.94 7.58
C GLY A 7 -6.96 9.38 6.41
N PHE A 8 -7.28 8.20 5.89
CA PHE A 8 -6.63 7.67 4.68
C PHE A 8 -7.37 8.09 3.41
N VAL A 9 -6.64 8.65 2.46
CA VAL A 9 -7.11 8.96 1.11
C VAL A 9 -6.37 8.10 0.10
N ARG A 10 -7.02 7.78 -1.02
CA ARG A 10 -6.40 6.95 -2.07
C ARG A 10 -5.24 7.72 -2.68
N LEU A 11 -4.06 7.12 -2.66
CA LEU A 11 -2.88 7.70 -3.26
C LEU A 11 -2.92 7.46 -4.78
N ASN A 12 -2.99 8.53 -5.56
CA ASN A 12 -3.02 8.46 -7.01
C ASN A 12 -1.60 8.42 -7.59
N VAL A 13 -0.86 7.33 -7.30
CA VAL A 13 0.45 7.08 -7.93
C VAL A 13 0.24 6.32 -9.23
N GLY A 14 0.87 6.80 -10.30
CA GLY A 14 0.80 6.19 -11.62
C GLY A 14 1.67 4.94 -11.77
N GLY A 15 1.72 4.41 -13.00
CA GLY A 15 2.57 3.28 -13.38
C GLY A 15 1.86 1.92 -13.30
N ASP A 16 2.17 1.05 -14.26
CA ASP A 16 1.49 -0.26 -14.37
C ASP A 16 1.78 -1.17 -13.18
N TYR A 17 2.95 -0.99 -12.55
CA TYR A 17 3.31 -1.75 -11.36
C TYR A 17 2.39 -1.45 -10.16
N ILE A 18 2.06 -0.17 -9.92
CA ILE A 18 1.13 0.24 -8.84
C ILE A 18 -0.31 -0.16 -9.18
N LYS A 19 -0.69 -0.17 -10.46
CA LYS A 19 -2.01 -0.68 -10.86
C LYS A 19 -2.19 -2.16 -10.48
N GLN A 20 -1.12 -2.96 -10.57
CA GLN A 20 -1.17 -4.39 -10.26
C GLN A 20 -1.01 -4.70 -8.76
N ASN A 21 -0.26 -3.87 -8.01
CA ASN A 21 0.10 -4.14 -6.61
C ASN A 21 -0.58 -3.20 -5.58
N GLY A 22 -1.26 -2.14 -6.03
CA GLY A 22 -2.01 -1.21 -5.18
C GLY A 22 -3.42 -1.72 -4.84
N PRO A 23 -4.40 -0.87 -4.48
CA PRO A 23 -4.27 0.57 -4.28
C PRO A 23 -3.53 0.92 -2.99
N LEU A 24 -2.75 2.00 -3.05
CA LEU A 24 -2.08 2.60 -1.90
C LEU A 24 -2.97 3.70 -1.31
N TRP A 25 -2.83 3.91 0.00
CA TRP A 25 -3.59 4.87 0.78
C TRP A 25 -2.65 5.70 1.63
N LEU A 26 -2.82 7.01 1.61
CA LEU A 26 -2.00 7.98 2.34
C LEU A 26 -2.83 8.63 3.44
N ALA A 27 -2.27 8.72 4.65
CA ALA A 27 -2.76 9.58 5.71
C ALA A 27 -1.65 10.53 6.12
N GLN A 28 -1.89 11.83 6.02
CA GLN A 28 -0.92 12.87 6.38
C GLN A 28 -1.25 13.45 7.75
N SER A 29 -0.20 13.71 8.53
CA SER A 29 -0.19 14.46 9.79
C SER A 29 0.74 15.66 9.63
N GLU A 30 0.80 16.55 10.62
CA GLU A 30 1.65 17.77 10.57
C GLU A 30 3.13 17.44 10.28
N ASP A 31 3.70 16.43 10.95
CA ASP A 31 5.13 16.11 10.86
C ASP A 31 5.44 14.75 10.22
N SER A 32 4.43 14.01 9.75
CA SER A 32 4.65 12.67 9.18
C SER A 32 3.56 12.27 8.19
N PHE A 33 3.86 11.27 7.38
CA PHE A 33 2.89 10.61 6.55
C PHE A 33 2.90 9.10 6.83
N ARG A 34 1.73 8.48 6.73
CA ARG A 34 1.54 7.04 6.81
C ARG A 34 1.01 6.56 5.48
N VAL A 35 1.62 5.53 4.93
CA VAL A 35 1.12 4.86 3.72
C VAL A 35 0.70 3.45 4.08
N GLY A 36 -0.31 2.94 3.41
CA GLY A 36 -0.78 1.58 3.59
C GLY A 36 -1.50 1.05 2.36
N PHE A 37 -1.73 -0.26 2.35
CA PHE A 37 -2.55 -0.95 1.37
C PHE A 37 -3.38 -2.01 2.07
N ARG A 38 -4.47 -2.44 1.44
CA ARG A 38 -5.25 -3.57 1.93
C ARG A 38 -4.66 -4.85 1.33
N VAL A 39 -4.32 -5.82 2.18
CA VAL A 39 -3.98 -7.16 1.71
C VAL A 39 -5.23 -7.77 1.08
N GLU A 40 -5.10 -8.15 -0.19
CA GLU A 40 -6.15 -8.78 -0.99
C GLU A 40 -5.66 -10.18 -1.40
N PRO A 41 -6.53 -11.09 -1.88
CA PRO A 41 -6.10 -12.42 -2.30
C PRO A 41 -4.94 -12.44 -3.31
N ARG A 42 -4.83 -11.44 -4.18
CA ARG A 42 -3.69 -11.29 -5.12
C ARG A 42 -2.36 -10.91 -4.46
N HIS A 43 -2.40 -10.44 -3.21
CA HIS A 43 -1.23 -10.07 -2.41
C HIS A 43 -0.74 -11.22 -1.53
N THR A 44 -1.47 -12.34 -1.47
CA THR A 44 -1.18 -13.43 -0.53
C THR A 44 -0.32 -14.53 -1.15
N ASN A 45 0.46 -15.21 -0.31
CA ASN A 45 1.10 -16.47 -0.65
C ASN A 45 0.08 -17.65 -0.61
N PRO A 46 0.49 -18.89 -0.94
CA PRO A 46 -0.42 -20.04 -0.89
C PRO A 46 -1.05 -20.34 0.47
N LEU A 47 -0.51 -19.79 1.56
CA LEU A 47 -1.05 -19.93 2.93
C LEU A 47 -2.04 -18.81 3.30
N GLY A 48 -2.33 -17.89 2.38
CA GLY A 48 -3.26 -16.79 2.61
C GLY A 48 -2.69 -15.62 3.43
N THR A 49 -1.39 -15.61 3.73
CA THR A 49 -0.73 -14.47 4.37
C THR A 49 -0.09 -13.55 3.34
N CYS A 50 0.09 -12.28 3.66
CA CYS A 50 0.72 -11.33 2.73
C CYS A 50 2.08 -11.87 2.27
N HIS A 51 2.26 -11.97 0.95
CA HIS A 51 3.48 -12.52 0.37
C HIS A 51 4.67 -11.63 0.75
N GLY A 52 5.80 -12.23 1.15
CA GLY A 52 6.99 -11.47 1.55
C GLY A 52 7.50 -10.54 0.45
N GLY A 53 7.41 -10.97 -0.81
CA GLY A 53 7.70 -10.13 -1.97
C GLY A 53 6.78 -8.90 -2.07
N MET A 54 5.49 -9.00 -1.72
CA MET A 54 4.60 -7.84 -1.69
C MET A 54 4.98 -6.87 -0.57
N LEU A 55 5.37 -7.36 0.61
CA LEU A 55 5.88 -6.49 1.68
C LEU A 55 7.17 -5.78 1.27
N ALA A 56 8.12 -6.51 0.66
CA ALA A 56 9.36 -5.94 0.15
C ALA A 56 9.10 -4.88 -0.93
N THR A 57 8.22 -5.18 -1.89
CA THR A 57 7.73 -4.24 -2.91
C THR A 57 7.13 -2.99 -2.28
N PHE A 58 6.29 -3.14 -1.26
CA PHE A 58 5.69 -1.99 -0.57
C PHE A 58 6.75 -1.12 0.10
N CYS A 59 7.74 -1.71 0.78
CA CYS A 59 8.85 -0.95 1.37
C CYS A 59 9.68 -0.22 0.30
N ASP A 60 9.98 -0.89 -0.82
CA ASP A 60 10.77 -0.34 -1.93
C ASP A 60 10.15 0.91 -2.56
N MET A 61 8.82 0.99 -2.64
CA MET A 61 8.12 2.18 -3.15
C MET A 61 8.40 3.45 -2.34
N PHE A 62 8.77 3.35 -1.07
CA PHE A 62 8.95 4.51 -0.18
C PHE A 62 10.41 4.73 0.26
N MET A 63 11.30 3.77 0.03
CA MET A 63 12.74 3.96 0.27
C MET A 63 13.31 5.22 -0.45
N PRO A 64 12.87 5.61 -1.66
CA PRO A 64 13.33 6.85 -2.30
C PRO A 64 12.81 8.15 -1.67
N ILE A 65 11.84 8.08 -0.77
CA ILE A 65 11.09 9.24 -0.26
C ILE A 65 11.50 9.58 1.20
N THR A 66 12.26 8.69 1.85
CA THR A 66 12.81 8.87 3.21
C THR A 66 14.20 9.47 3.21
#